data_AF-A0A645JFA2-F1
#
_entry.id   AF-A0A645JFA2-F1
#
_cell.length_a   1.000
_cell.length_b   1.000
_cell.length_c   1.000
_cell.angle_alpha   90.00
_cell.angle_beta   90.00
_cell.angle_gamma   90.00
#
_symmetry.space_group_name_H-M   'P 1'
#
loop_
_entity.id
_entity.type
_entity.pdbx_description
1 polymer ?
#
loop_
_entity_poly.entity_id
_entity_poly.type
_entity_poly.pdbx_seq_one_letter_code
_entity_poly.pdbx_strand_id
1 'polypeptide(L)'
;MFLSGLFGYILDRNGYGVAPMLLAFVLAPLLESNMRKAFIISNGKLDIFFDKPISAFLLLVLFAIVLTPVIKFILRKTGVSKKK
;
A
#
# COMPACT_ATOMS: atom_id res chain seq x y z
N MET A 1 -3.40 24.14 10.02
CA MET A 1 -2.70 23.99 11.32
C MET A 1 -3.48 23.11 12.30
N PHE A 2 -4.74 23.41 12.62
CA PHE A 2 -5.54 22.55 13.52
C PHE A 2 -5.75 21.12 12.99
N LEU A 3 -6.06 20.96 11.70
CA LEU A 3 -6.24 19.65 11.07
C LEU A 3 -4.97 18.79 11.14
N SER A 4 -3.82 19.34 10.76
CA SER A 4 -2.53 18.63 10.81
C SER A 4 -2.11 18.26 12.24
N GLY A 5 -2.40 19.13 13.22
CA GLY A 5 -2.16 18.83 14.64
C GLY A 5 -3.06 17.71 15.17
N LEU A 6 -4.34 17.68 14.78
CA LEU A 6 -5.26 16.60 15.14
C LEU A 6 -4.82 15.26 14.52
N PHE A 7 -4.40 15.26 13.26
CA PHE A 7 -3.85 14.07 12.60
C PHE A 7 -2.59 13.55 13.30
N GLY A 8 -1.64 14.43 13.64
CA GLY A 8 -0.44 14.06 14.38
C GLY A 8 -0.76 13.45 15.75
N TYR A 9 -1.71 14.03 16.48
CA TYR A 9 -2.15 13.50 17.78
C TYR A 9 -2.82 12.12 17.66
N ILE A 10 -3.66 11.89 16.64
CA ILE A 10 -4.28 10.58 16.40
C ILE A 10 -3.21 9.53 16.07
N LEU A 11 -2.22 9.89 15.26
CA LEU A 11 -1.16 8.97 14.84
C LEU A 11 -0.26 8.57 16.02
N ASP A 12 0.14 9.55 16.84
CA ASP A 12 0.91 9.33 18.06
C ASP A 12 0.14 8.45 19.08
N ARG A 13 -1.15 8.73 19.29
CA ARG A 13 -2.02 7.96 20.19
C ARG A 13 -2.21 6.50 19.77
N ASN A 14 -2.13 6.20 18.47
CA ASN A 14 -2.24 4.84 17.94
C ASN A 14 -0.89 4.11 17.88
N GLY A 15 0.19 4.71 18.41
CA GLY A 15 1.52 4.10 18.42
C GLY A 15 2.20 4.07 17.05
N TYR A 16 1.74 4.86 16.08
CA TYR A 16 2.43 5.01 14.81
C TYR A 16 3.68 5.87 15.04
N GLY A 17 4.83 5.21 15.16
CA GLY A 17 6.10 5.89 15.31
C GLY A 17 6.39 6.86 14.15
N VAL A 18 7.15 7.91 14.43
CA VAL A 18 7.59 8.90 13.43
C VAL A 18 8.44 8.24 12.34
N ALA A 19 9.19 7.19 12.67
CA ALA A 19 10.09 6.50 11.74
C ALA A 19 9.38 5.90 10.50
N PRO A 20 8.32 5.08 10.62
CA PRO A 20 7.53 4.62 9.47
C PRO A 20 6.92 5.76 8.63
N MET A 21 6.51 6.86 9.25
CA MET A 21 5.98 8.02 8.53
C MET A 21 7.05 8.70 7.67
N LEU A 22 8.25 8.90 8.21
CA LEU A 22 9.39 9.42 7.46
C LEU A 22 9.78 8.49 6.31
N LEU A 23 9.77 7.18 6.56
CA LEU A 23 10.00 6.18 5.52
C LEU A 23 8.97 6.33 4.39
N ALA A 24 7.68 6.36 4.72
CA ALA A 24 6.61 6.53 3.73
C ALA A 24 6.76 7.85 2.94
N PHE A 25 7.15 8.93 3.61
CA PHE A 25 7.38 10.24 2.98
C PHE A 25 8.50 10.20 1.93
N VAL A 26 9.59 9.47 2.20
CA VAL A 26 10.70 9.31 1.24
C VAL A 26 10.36 8.29 0.15
N LEU A 27 9.63 7.23 0.47
CA LEU A 27 9.23 6.18 -0.47
C LEU A 27 8.16 6.64 -1.46
N ALA A 28 7.25 7.54 -1.06
CA ALA A 28 6.19 8.05 -1.92
C ALA A 28 6.71 8.67 -3.24
N PRO A 29 7.65 9.63 -3.25
CA PRO A 29 8.17 10.20 -4.49
C PRO A 29 8.98 9.18 -5.31
N LEU A 30 9.66 8.23 -4.65
CA LEU A 30 10.33 7.13 -5.32
C LEU A 30 9.33 6.24 -6.07
N LEU A 31 8.21 5.90 -5.43
CA LEU A 31 7.14 5.14 -6.06
C LEU A 31 6.56 5.89 -7.26
N GLU A 32 6.21 7.16 -7.10
CA GLU A 32 5.65 7.97 -8.17
C GLU A 32 6.62 8.10 -9.36
N SER A 33 7.90 8.35 -9.10
CA SER A 33 8.92 8.43 -10.13
C SER A 33 9.03 7.13 -10.92
N ASN A 34 9.04 5.98 -10.24
CA ASN A 34 9.12 4.68 -10.90
C ASN A 34 7.83 4.34 -11.66
N MET A 35 6.66 4.65 -11.11
CA MET A 35 5.38 4.48 -11.82
C MET A 35 5.32 5.35 -13.08
N ARG A 36 5.75 6.61 -12.99
CA ARG A 36 5.83 7.53 -14.14
C ARG A 36 6.78 7.02 -15.21
N LYS A 37 7.96 6.53 -14.82
CA LYS A 37 8.93 5.92 -15.75
C LYS A 37 8.32 4.70 -16.44
N ALA A 38 7.66 3.81 -15.70
CA ALA A 38 6.98 2.65 -16.27
C ALA A 38 5.91 3.08 -17.30
N PHE A 39 5.12 4.11 -16.99
CA PHE A 39 4.13 4.63 -17.93
C PHE A 39 4.72 5.26 -19.18
N ILE A 40 5.81 6.01 -19.06
CA ILE A 40 6.52 6.58 -20.20
C ILE A 40 7.05 5.47 -21.12
N ILE A 41 7.66 4.42 -20.56
CA ILE A 41 8.15 3.25 -21.31
C ILE A 41 7.00 2.52 -22.01
N SER A 42 5.84 2.44 -21.36
CA SER A 42 4.64 1.79 -21.90
C SER A 42 3.87 2.59 -22.97
N ASN A 43 4.31 3.81 -23.31
CA ASN A 43 3.51 4.77 -24.09
C ASN A 43 2.10 4.99 -23.51
N GLY A 44 1.97 5.02 -22.18
CA GLY A 44 0.72 5.21 -21.47
C GLY A 44 -0.23 4.00 -21.44
N LYS A 45 0.18 2.82 -21.92
CA LYS A 45 -0.65 1.61 -21.91
C LYS A 45 -0.48 0.82 -20.62
N LEU A 46 -1.60 0.52 -19.95
CA LEU A 46 -1.64 -0.35 -18.75
C LEU A 46 -1.30 -1.82 -19.08
N ASP A 47 -1.27 -2.19 -20.35
CA ASP A 47 -0.94 -3.54 -20.80
C ASP A 47 0.46 -3.99 -20.36
N ILE A 48 1.41 -3.10 -20.04
CA ILE A 48 2.75 -3.52 -19.58
C ILE A 48 2.74 -4.36 -18.30
N PHE A 49 1.69 -4.23 -17.49
CA PHE A 49 1.55 -4.99 -16.27
C PHE A 49 1.04 -6.41 -16.52
N PHE A 50 0.39 -6.66 -17.66
CA PHE A 50 -0.19 -7.95 -18.05
C PHE A 50 0.60 -8.65 -19.16
N ASP A 51 1.26 -7.89 -20.04
CA ASP A 51 2.05 -8.38 -21.16
C ASP A 51 3.33 -9.10 -20.69
N LYS A 52 3.90 -8.65 -19.56
CA LYS A 52 5.06 -9.29 -18.95
C LYS A 52 4.63 -10.26 -17.84
N PRO A 53 4.85 -11.59 -17.98
CA PRO A 53 4.43 -12.57 -16.98
C PRO A 53 5.08 -12.35 -15.60
N ILE A 54 6.32 -11.85 -15.57
CA ILE A 54 7.00 -11.46 -14.32
C ILE A 54 6.28 -10.29 -13.63
N SER A 55 5.86 -9.28 -14.39
CA SER A 55 5.19 -8.10 -13.84
C SER A 55 3.82 -8.48 -13.29
N ALA A 56 3.06 -9.30 -14.02
CA ALA A 56 1.77 -9.82 -13.57
C ALA A 56 1.90 -10.63 -12.26
N PHE A 57 2.90 -11.51 -12.17
CA PHE A 57 3.15 -12.29 -10.95
C PHE A 57 3.51 -11.39 -9.76
N LEU A 58 4.40 -10.41 -9.95
CA LEU A 58 4.80 -9.47 -8.90
C LEU A 58 3.61 -8.62 -8.41
N LEU A 59 2.74 -8.21 -9.32
CA LEU A 59 1.54 -7.44 -9.02
C LEU A 59 0.54 -8.27 -8.19
N LEU A 60 0.38 -9.56 -8.52
CA LEU A 60 -0.43 -10.49 -7.75
C LEU A 60 0.12 -10.68 -6.33
N VAL A 61 1.44 -10.89 -6.19
CA VAL A 61 2.10 -11.01 -4.89
C VAL A 61 1.95 -9.74 -4.05
N LEU A 62 2.14 -8.56 -4.66
CA LEU A 62 1.90 -7.26 -4.01
C LEU A 62 0.48 -7.19 -3.45
N PHE A 63 -0.52 -7.49 -4.27
CA PHE A 63 -1.92 -7.49 -3.83
C PHE A 63 -2.16 -8.49 -2.71
N ALA A 64 -1.61 -9.71 -2.80
CA ALA A 64 -1.75 -10.72 -1.75
C ALA A 64 -1.20 -10.21 -0.40
N ILE A 65 -0.02 -9.59 -0.39
CA ILE A 65 0.59 -9.04 0.83
C ILE A 65 -0.25 -7.91 1.42
N VAL A 66 -0.70 -6.97 0.58
CA VAL A 66 -1.48 -5.80 1.04
C VAL A 66 -2.89 -6.18 1.48
N LEU A 67 -3.54 -7.12 0.79
CA LEU A 67 -4.90 -7.56 1.09
C LEU A 67 -4.97 -8.50 2.30
N THR A 68 -3.93 -9.29 2.58
CA THR A 68 -3.92 -10.23 3.72
C THR A 68 -4.31 -9.59 5.07
N PRO A 69 -3.70 -8.47 5.51
CA PRO A 69 -4.09 -7.82 6.77
C PRO A 69 -5.50 -7.21 6.70
N VAL A 70 -5.90 -6.65 5.54
CA VAL A 70 -7.21 -6.04 5.33
C VAL A 70 -8.32 -7.11 5.42
N ILE A 71 -8.14 -8.24 4.73
CA ILE A 71 -9.07 -9.38 4.75
C ILE A 71 -9.14 -9.97 6.16
N LYS A 72 -8.01 -10.19 6.84
CA LYS A 72 -8.00 -10.66 8.24
C LYS A 72 -8.74 -9.70 9.17
N PHE A 73 -8.58 -8.39 8.98
CA PHE A 73 -9.30 -7.39 9.78
C PHE A 73 -10.82 -7.47 9.57
N ILE A 74 -11.28 -7.61 8.32
CA ILE A 74 -12.70 -7.73 7.97
C ILE A 74 -13.29 -9.05 8.49
N LEU A 75 -12.62 -10.18 8.25
CA LEU A 75 -13.06 -11.52 8.70
C LEU A 75 -13.13 -11.63 10.24
N ARG A 76 -12.20 -10.97 10.93
CA ARG A 76 -12.16 -10.93 12.40
C ARG A 76 -13.29 -10.06 12.98
N LYS A 77 -13.75 -9.04 12.23
CA LYS A 77 -14.91 -8.22 12.57
C LYS A 77 -16.26 -8.92 12.31
N THR A 78 -16.29 -9.92 11.43
CA THR A 78 -17.51 -10.68 11.06
C THR A 78 -17.67 -12.02 11.79
N GLY A 79 -16.85 -12.34 12.80
CA GLY A 79 -17.10 -13.50 13.66
C GLY A 79 -16.87 -14.87 13.02
N VAL A 80 -16.15 -14.97 11.89
CA VAL A 80 -15.79 -16.26 11.25
C VAL A 80 -14.42 -16.76 11.75
N SER A 81 -14.11 -16.55 13.03
CA SER A 81 -12.96 -17.18 13.69
C SER A 81 -13.40 -17.93 14.96
N LYS A 82 -14.35 -18.85 14.76
CA LYS A 82 -14.36 -20.13 15.48
C LYS A 82 -14.49 -21.24 14.44
N LYS A 83 -13.38 -21.75 13.94
CA LYS A 83 -13.16 -23.20 13.82
C LYS A 83 -11.75 -23.51 13.34
N LYS A 84 -11.02 -24.17 14.25
CA LYS A 84 -9.89 -25.08 14.10
C LYS A 84 -8.64 -24.55 13.40
#